data_AF-A0A7C6QT76-F1
#
_entry.id   AF-A0A7C6QT76-F1
#
_cell.length_a   1.000
_cell.length_b   1.000
_cell.length_c   1.000
_cell.angle_alpha   90.00
_cell.angle_beta   90.00
_cell.angle_gamma   90.00
#
_symmetry.space_group_name_H-M   'P 1'
#
loop_
_entity.id
_entity.type
_entity.pdbx_description
1 polymer ?
#
loop_
_entity_poly.entity_id
_entity_poly.type
_entity_poly.pdbx_seq_one_letter_code
_entity_poly.pdbx_strand_id
1 'polypeptide(L)'
;MSYKDLDSLYEKAIEYDLEEIGLLTMAARMAPPPVRQALLGMIKEEAQSAKFWNTLSACTADYSRPCQPDDQMRPPSYYPLQKNDEDEKKD
;
A
#
# COMPACT_ATOMS: atom_id res chain seq x y z
N MET A 1 15.26 7.19 -9.14
CA MET A 1 14.59 7.86 -8.01
C MET A 1 15.11 7.21 -6.74
N SER A 2 15.68 7.97 -5.83
CA SER A 2 16.19 7.44 -4.56
C SER A 2 15.02 7.08 -3.63
N TYR A 3 15.18 6.12 -2.73
CA TYR A 3 14.17 5.82 -1.69
C TYR A 3 13.82 7.06 -0.85
N LYS A 4 14.81 7.94 -0.64
CA LYS A 4 14.61 9.25 0.03
C LYS A 4 13.68 10.17 -0.75
N ASP A 5 13.72 10.12 -2.08
CA ASP A 5 12.84 10.93 -2.92
C ASP A 5 11.40 10.40 -2.83
N LEU A 6 11.23 9.08 -2.73
CA LEU A 6 9.92 8.44 -2.61
C LEU A 6 9.25 8.72 -1.26
N ASP A 7 9.99 8.62 -0.15
CA ASP A 7 9.47 8.99 1.18
C ASP A 7 9.03 10.46 1.22
N SER A 8 9.82 11.36 0.64
CA SER A 8 9.45 12.79 0.58
C SER A 8 8.17 13.04 -0.21
N LEU A 9 7.82 12.18 -1.17
CA LEU A 9 6.55 12.27 -1.89
C LEU A 9 5.38 11.77 -1.04
N TYR A 10 5.58 10.72 -0.24
CA TYR A 10 4.55 10.25 0.69
C TYR A 10 4.27 11.25 1.79
N GLU A 11 5.31 11.87 2.37
CA GLU A 11 5.15 12.95 3.35
C GLU A 11 4.33 14.10 2.77
N LYS A 12 4.65 14.54 1.55
CA LYS A 12 3.87 15.59 0.87
C LYS A 12 2.43 15.19 0.59
N ALA A 13 2.18 13.93 0.21
CA ALA A 13 0.82 13.44 0.00
C ALA A 13 0.00 13.50 1.30
N ILE A 14 0.60 13.09 2.43
CA ILE A 14 -0.03 13.18 3.75
C ILE A 14 -0.31 14.66 4.12
N GLU A 15 0.65 15.57 3.87
CA GLU A 15 0.47 17.00 4.13
C GLU A 15 -0.71 17.59 3.36
N TYR A 16 -0.84 17.26 2.06
CA TYR A 16 -1.96 17.73 1.24
C TYR A 16 -3.30 17.21 1.74
N ASP A 17 -3.42 15.91 2.03
CA ASP A 17 -4.67 15.34 2.55
C ASP A 17 -5.07 16.00 3.89
N LEU A 18 -4.11 16.30 4.76
CA LEU A 18 -4.37 16.99 6.04
C LEU A 18 -4.79 18.45 5.85
N GLU A 19 -4.18 19.16 4.89
CA GLU A 19 -4.58 20.52 4.53
C GLU A 19 -6.02 20.54 3.96
N GLU A 20 -6.34 19.61 3.06
CA GLU A 20 -7.68 19.47 2.50
C GLU A 20 -8.72 19.15 3.57
N ILE A 21 -8.44 18.24 4.51
CA ILE A 21 -9.30 17.99 5.68
C ILE A 21 -9.57 19.28 6.44
N GLY A 22 -8.53 20.09 6.69
CA GLY A 22 -8.65 21.37 7.37
C GLY A 22 -9.61 22.33 6.64
N LEU A 23 -9.40 22.52 5.35
CA LEU A 23 -10.20 23.40 4.49
C LEU A 23 -11.65 22.91 4.36
N LEU A 24 -11.85 21.62 4.09
CA LEU A 24 -13.17 20.99 3.99
C LEU A 24 -13.94 21.10 5.31
N THR A 25 -13.25 20.95 6.45
CA THR A 25 -13.86 21.12 7.78
C THR A 25 -14.34 22.55 7.99
N MET A 26 -13.54 23.56 7.61
CA MET A 26 -13.97 24.96 7.67
C MET A 26 -15.18 25.22 6.78
N ALA A 27 -15.18 24.70 5.54
CA ALA A 27 -16.31 24.80 4.63
C ALA A 27 -17.57 24.13 5.19
N ALA A 28 -17.45 22.93 5.76
CA ALA A 28 -18.56 22.17 6.32
C ALA A 28 -19.27 22.91 7.46
N ARG A 29 -18.52 23.68 8.26
CA ARG A 29 -19.07 24.52 9.34
C ARG A 29 -19.99 25.63 8.82
N MET A 30 -19.71 26.16 7.63
CA MET A 30 -20.46 27.27 7.02
C MET A 30 -21.58 26.79 6.08
N ALA A 31 -21.50 25.54 5.60
CA ALA A 31 -22.39 25.01 4.60
C ALA A 31 -23.81 24.66 5.14
N PRO A 32 -24.85 24.77 4.29
CA PRO A 32 -26.19 24.27 4.60
C PRO A 32 -26.21 22.73 4.66
N PRO A 33 -27.22 22.10 5.31
CA PRO A 33 -27.17 20.69 5.67
C PRO A 33 -26.85 19.68 4.54
N PRO A 34 -27.42 19.79 3.32
CA PRO A 34 -27.11 18.84 2.25
C PRO A 34 -25.64 18.94 1.79
N VAL A 35 -25.12 20.16 1.66
CA VAL A 35 -23.73 20.42 1.27
C VAL A 35 -22.77 20.00 2.38
N ARG A 36 -23.15 20.26 3.64
CA ARG A 36 -22.37 19.81 4.80
C ARG A 36 -22.20 18.30 4.84
N GLN A 37 -23.25 17.53 4.54
CA GLN A 37 -23.14 16.06 4.48
C GLN A 37 -22.18 15.60 3.39
N ALA A 38 -22.23 16.20 2.19
CA ALA A 38 -21.28 15.91 1.13
C ALA A 38 -19.83 16.21 1.56
N LEU A 39 -19.61 17.37 2.18
CA LEU A 39 -18.28 17.76 2.69
C LEU A 39 -17.77 16.81 3.79
N LEU A 40 -18.64 16.32 4.69
CA LEU A 40 -18.27 15.31 5.67
C LEU A 40 -17.88 13.97 5.03
N GLY A 41 -18.49 13.62 3.89
CA GLY A 41 -18.08 12.48 3.08
C GLY A 41 -16.66 12.65 2.53
N MET A 42 -16.37 13.81 1.95
CA MET A 42 -15.03 14.13 1.42
C MET A 42 -13.97 14.13 2.53
N ILE A 43 -14.25 14.73 3.70
CA ILE A 43 -13.34 14.69 4.86
C ILE A 43 -12.97 13.25 5.25
N LYS A 44 -13.93 12.33 5.19
CA LYS A 44 -13.68 10.91 5.47
C LYS A 44 -12.77 10.29 4.42
N GLU A 45 -12.97 10.60 3.15
CA GLU A 45 -12.14 10.11 2.04
C GLU A 45 -10.69 10.58 2.18
N GLU A 46 -10.47 11.87 2.45
CA GLU A 46 -9.11 12.41 2.68
C GLU A 46 -8.45 11.78 3.91
N ALA A 47 -9.19 11.56 5.00
CA ALA A 47 -8.65 10.89 6.18
C ALA A 47 -8.23 9.43 5.89
N GLN A 48 -8.93 8.75 4.97
CA GLN A 48 -8.56 7.41 4.52
C GLN A 48 -7.33 7.44 3.61
N SER A 49 -7.22 8.44 2.72
CA SER A 49 -6.05 8.67 1.88
C SER A 49 -4.79 8.94 2.71
N ALA A 50 -4.87 9.86 3.69
CA ALA A 50 -3.74 10.17 4.58
C ALA A 50 -3.24 8.93 5.33
N LYS A 51 -4.18 8.09 5.79
CA LYS A 51 -3.85 6.82 6.44
C LYS A 51 -3.17 5.84 5.48
N PHE A 52 -3.61 5.78 4.22
CA PHE A 52 -3.00 4.94 3.20
C PHE A 52 -1.54 5.34 2.94
N TRP A 53 -1.27 6.64 2.70
CA TRP A 53 0.10 7.13 2.49
C TRP A 53 0.99 6.91 3.71
N ASN A 54 0.48 7.15 4.91
CA ASN A 54 1.21 6.87 6.14
C ASN A 54 1.57 5.39 6.28
N THR A 55 0.67 4.49 5.85
CA THR A 55 0.96 3.05 5.83
C THR A 55 2.05 2.71 4.82
N LEU A 56 2.02 3.29 3.62
CA LEU A 56 3.05 3.08 2.61
C LEU A 56 4.43 3.59 3.05
N SER A 57 4.48 4.78 3.66
CA SER A 57 5.71 5.33 4.22
C SER A 57 6.28 4.41 5.32
N ALA A 58 5.44 3.94 6.24
CA ALA A 58 5.87 3.00 7.28
C ALA A 58 6.41 1.67 6.69
N CYS A 59 5.78 1.13 5.64
CA CYS A 59 6.22 -0.11 5.00
C CYS A 59 7.50 0.04 4.17
N THR A 60 7.84 1.26 3.72
CA THR A 60 9.01 1.50 2.87
C THR A 60 10.26 1.86 3.68
N ALA A 61 10.10 2.41 4.89
CA ALA A 61 11.20 2.66 5.82
C ALA A 61 11.98 1.39 6.21
N ASP A 62 11.29 0.24 6.32
CA ASP A 62 11.87 -1.05 6.71
C ASP A 62 12.10 -2.01 5.54
N TYR A 63 12.03 -1.53 4.29
CA TYR A 63 12.39 -2.35 3.12
C TYR A 63 13.92 -2.50 3.01
N SER A 64 14.57 -3.02 4.06
CA SER A 64 15.88 -3.65 3.93
C SER A 64 15.77 -4.68 2.81
N ARG A 65 16.70 -4.59 1.83
CA ARG A 65 16.74 -5.49 0.66
C ARG A 65 16.38 -6.91 1.09
N PRO A 66 15.54 -7.64 0.33
CA PRO A 66 15.41 -9.08 0.53
C PRO A 66 16.81 -9.63 0.70
N CYS A 67 17.03 -10.38 1.78
CA CYS A 67 18.32 -10.98 2.11
C CYS A 67 18.94 -11.45 0.80
N GLN A 68 20.16 -10.98 0.46
CA GLN A 68 20.85 -11.57 -0.67
C GLN A 68 20.83 -13.08 -0.44
N PRO A 69 20.52 -13.90 -1.46
CA PRO A 69 20.45 -15.34 -1.28
C PRO A 69 21.87 -15.91 -1.17
N ASP A 70 22.64 -15.48 -0.19
CA ASP A 70 23.81 -16.17 0.33
C ASP A 70 23.31 -17.26 1.29
N ASP A 71 22.56 -18.20 0.73
CA ASP A 71 22.46 -19.59 1.19
C ASP A 71 21.51 -20.34 0.25
N GLN A 72 22.00 -20.66 -0.94
CA GLN A 72 21.48 -21.80 -1.70
C GLN A 72 21.89 -23.13 -1.03
N MET A 73 21.58 -23.33 0.25
CA MET A 73 21.31 -24.67 0.74
C MET A 73 19.85 -24.98 0.47
N ARG A 74 19.53 -25.27 -0.81
CA ARG A 74 18.28 -25.97 -1.10
C ARG A 74 18.28 -27.25 -0.25
N PRO A 75 17.28 -27.50 0.61
CA PRO A 75 17.14 -28.82 1.20
C PRO A 75 16.99 -29.84 0.05
N PRO A 76 17.66 -31.01 0.13
CA PRO A 76 17.56 -32.02 -0.92
C PRO A 76 16.10 -32.47 -1.03
N SER A 77 15.50 -32.19 -2.20
CA SER A 77 14.24 -32.69 -2.73
C SER A 77 13.34 -33.41 -1.71
N TYR A 78 12.45 -32.67 -1.05
CA TYR A 78 11.29 -33.26 -0.37
C TYR A 78 10.00 -32.73 -1.00
N TYR A 79 9.72 -33.18 -2.22
CA TYR A 79 8.36 -33.22 -2.74
C TYR A 79 8.15 -34.55 -3.46
N PRO A 80 7.52 -35.55 -2.82
CA PRO A 80 6.91 -36.63 -3.56
C PRO A 80 5.54 -36.12 -4.00
N LEU A 81 5.32 -35.97 -5.31
CA LEU A 81 4.04 -36.12 -6.02
C LEU A 81 4.10 -35.35 -7.35
N GLN A 82 4.47 -36.06 -8.42
CA GLN A 82 3.66 -36.19 -9.62
C GLN A 82 4.25 -37.35 -10.43
N LYS A 83 3.69 -38.54 -10.17
CA LYS A 83 3.85 -39.69 -11.05
C LYS A 83 3.07 -39.33 -12.31
N ASN A 84 3.78 -38.97 -13.39
CA ASN A 84 3.16 -38.87 -14.70
C ASN A 84 3.01 -40.32 -15.19
N ASP A 85 1.86 -40.92 -14.93
CA ASP A 85 1.43 -42.14 -15.60
C ASP A 85 1.04 -41.78 -17.05
N GLU A 86 2.04 -41.63 -17.92
CA GLU A 86 1.88 -41.69 -19.37
C GLU A 86 2.95 -42.61 -19.98
N ASP A 87 2.93 -43.87 -19.54
CA ASP A 87 3.41 -44.99 -20.36
C ASP A 87 2.17 -45.83 -20.73
N GLU A 88 1.42 -45.43 -21.75
CA GLU A 88 0.72 -46.41 -22.57
C GLU A 88 0.82 -46.07 -24.07
N LYS A 89 1.56 -46.96 -24.73
CA LYS A 89 1.53 -47.34 -26.15
C LYS A 89 2.29 -46.48 -27.15
N LYS A 90 3.54 -46.89 -27.37
CA LYS A 90 4.04 -47.15 -28.73
C LYS A 90 3.96 -48.65 -29.03
N ASP A 91 3.60 -48.90 -30.29
CA ASP A 91 3.56 -50.13 -31.08
C ASP A 91 2.44 -51.15 -30.83
#